data_AF-A0A2Z4V5A5-F1
#
_entry.id   AF-A0A2Z4V5A5-F1
#
_cell.length_a   1.000
_cell.length_b   1.000
_cell.length_c   1.000
_cell.angle_alpha   90.00
_cell.angle_beta   90.00
_cell.angle_gamma   90.00
#
_symmetry.space_group_name_H-M   'P 1'
#
loop_
_entity.id
_entity.type
_entity.pdbx_description
1 polymer ?
#
loop_
_entity_poly.entity_id
_entity_poly.type
_entity_poly.pdbx_seq_one_letter_code
_entity_poly.pdbx_strand_id
1 'polypeptide(L)'
;MALPFFGTDPNSGGGNCPAVWVDTDAKEGPELVLQGKFADAATRAACSQDSPPADGEGVIRISVRMVDQIRKACDAAEAAGTQL
;
A
#
# COMPACT_ATOMS: atom_id res chain seq x y z
N MET A 1 -17.00 5.64 1.06
CA MET A 1 -15.70 5.01 1.30
C MET A 1 -15.91 3.51 1.29
N ALA A 2 -15.86 2.95 0.11
CA ALA A 2 -15.71 1.53 -0.11
C ALA A 2 -14.21 1.21 -0.01
N LEU A 3 -13.84 0.52 1.07
CA LEU A 3 -12.45 0.16 1.39
C LEU A 3 -12.26 -1.37 1.44
N PRO A 4 -12.37 -2.12 0.31
CA PRO A 4 -12.20 -3.56 0.34
C PRO A 4 -10.83 -3.98 0.88
N PHE A 5 -10.82 -4.97 1.76
CA PHE A 5 -9.61 -5.51 2.39
C PHE A 5 -9.08 -6.73 1.62
N PHE A 6 -7.79 -6.73 1.31
CA PHE A 6 -7.14 -7.77 0.51
C PHE A 6 -6.20 -8.67 1.31
N GLY A 7 -5.98 -8.36 2.59
CA GLY A 7 -5.28 -9.23 3.51
C GLY A 7 -4.14 -8.57 4.27
N THR A 8 -3.57 -9.37 5.17
CA THR A 8 -2.37 -9.08 5.94
C THR A 8 -1.28 -10.11 5.64
N ASP A 9 -0.09 -9.92 6.19
CA ASP A 9 1.01 -10.88 6.03
C ASP A 9 0.60 -12.27 6.54
N PRO A 10 0.59 -13.30 5.68
CA PRO A 10 0.03 -14.61 6.02
C PRO A 10 0.83 -15.36 7.09
N ASN A 11 2.08 -14.94 7.36
CA ASN A 11 2.95 -15.55 8.35
C ASN A 11 3.19 -14.66 9.58
N SER A 12 2.44 -13.56 9.70
CA SER A 12 2.50 -12.70 10.86
C SER A 12 1.69 -13.33 12.00
N GLY A 13 2.38 -13.95 12.97
CA GLY A 13 1.76 -14.60 14.13
C GLY A 13 1.08 -13.65 15.13
N GLY A 14 0.42 -12.59 14.66
CA GLY A 14 -0.42 -11.69 15.47
C GLY A 14 0.17 -10.32 15.82
N GLY A 15 1.42 -10.01 15.44
CA GLY A 15 2.06 -8.73 15.78
C GLY A 15 2.60 -7.96 14.56
N ASN A 16 2.18 -6.69 14.42
CA ASN A 16 2.66 -5.71 13.42
C ASN A 16 2.65 -6.20 11.97
N CYS A 17 1.45 -6.55 11.50
CA CYS A 17 1.24 -7.12 10.18
C CYS A 17 1.02 -5.99 9.16
N PRO A 18 1.78 -5.93 8.05
CA PRO A 18 1.39 -5.08 6.94
C PRO A 18 0.03 -5.53 6.40
N ALA A 19 -0.71 -4.59 5.80
CA ALA A 19 -2.06 -4.81 5.30
C ALA A 19 -2.31 -3.99 4.04
N VAL A 20 -3.24 -4.44 3.21
CA VAL A 20 -3.60 -3.77 1.96
C VAL A 20 -5.12 -3.69 1.78
N TRP A 21 -5.56 -2.51 1.35
CA TRP A 21 -6.92 -2.20 0.94
C TRP A 21 -6.90 -1.45 -0.40
N VAL A 22 -8.07 -1.28 -0.99
CA VAL A 22 -8.32 -0.35 -2.10
C VAL A 22 -9.37 0.64 -1.64
N ASP A 23 -9.16 1.94 -1.78
CA ASP A 23 -10.25 2.92 -1.69
C ASP A 23 -10.84 3.11 -3.09
N THR A 24 -12.02 2.54 -3.35
CA THR A 24 -12.65 2.64 -4.67
C THR A 24 -13.50 3.91 -4.84
N ASP A 25 -13.71 4.68 -3.77
CA ASP A 25 -14.52 5.91 -3.78
C ASP A 25 -13.64 7.18 -3.69
N ALA A 26 -12.31 7.04 -3.77
CA ALA A 26 -11.39 8.16 -3.74
C ALA A 26 -11.65 9.12 -4.91
N LYS A 27 -11.56 10.43 -4.65
CA LYS A 27 -12.04 11.49 -5.56
C LYS A 27 -11.27 11.55 -6.88
N GLU A 28 -9.99 11.24 -6.84
CA GLU A 28 -9.09 11.29 -8.00
C GLU A 28 -9.04 9.94 -8.74
N GLY A 29 -9.81 8.95 -8.29
CA GLY A 29 -9.83 7.57 -8.79
C GLY A 29 -9.46 6.56 -7.70
N PRO A 30 -9.59 5.24 -7.96
CA PRO A 30 -9.29 4.22 -6.97
C PRO A 30 -7.82 4.24 -6.51
N GLU A 31 -7.59 4.13 -5.22
CA GLU A 31 -6.27 4.23 -4.60
C GLU A 31 -5.91 2.96 -3.81
N LEU A 32 -4.65 2.52 -3.89
CA LEU A 32 -4.14 1.49 -3.00
C LEU A 32 -3.81 2.09 -1.63
N VAL A 33 -4.36 1.49 -0.58
CA VAL A 33 -4.06 1.88 0.81
C VAL A 33 -3.20 0.79 1.44
N LEU A 34 -2.00 1.16 1.87
CA LEU A 34 -0.99 0.23 2.35
C LEU A 34 -0.56 0.57 3.78
N GLN A 35 -0.71 -0.39 4.69
CA GLN A 35 -0.14 -0.31 6.03
C GLN A 35 1.17 -1.08 6.08
N GLY A 36 2.22 -0.46 6.62
CA GLY A 36 3.51 -1.08 6.81
C GLY A 36 4.34 -0.35 7.85
N LYS A 37 5.56 -0.85 8.10
CA LYS A 37 6.51 -0.16 8.97
C LYS A 37 7.21 0.93 8.17
N PHE A 38 7.32 2.14 8.70
CA PHE A 38 8.14 3.16 8.05
C PHE A 38 9.59 2.70 7.89
N ALA A 39 10.18 3.05 6.75
CA ALA A 39 11.58 2.77 6.46
C ALA A 39 12.51 3.53 7.43
N ASP A 40 13.73 3.02 7.60
CA ASP A 40 14.78 3.72 8.35
C ASP A 40 15.32 4.93 7.59
N ALA A 41 16.12 5.75 8.27
CA ALA A 41 16.65 7.00 7.70
C ALA A 41 17.52 6.76 6.46
N ALA A 42 18.32 5.69 6.44
CA ALA A 42 19.19 5.36 5.31
C ALA A 42 18.38 5.01 4.06
N THR A 43 17.36 4.16 4.22
CA THR A 43 16.45 3.78 3.13
C THR A 43 15.67 5.00 2.63
N ARG A 44 15.15 5.85 3.53
CA ARG A 44 14.45 7.08 3.12
C ARG A 44 15.36 8.03 2.34
N ALA A 45 16.61 8.21 2.78
CA ALA A 45 17.56 9.08 2.11
C ALA A 45 17.88 8.57 0.68
N ALA A 46 18.03 7.25 0.51
CA ALA A 46 18.22 6.63 -0.79
C ALA A 46 17.02 6.86 -1.71
N CYS A 47 15.80 6.53 -1.26
CA CYS A 47 14.58 6.75 -2.05
C CYS A 47 14.34 8.23 -2.38
N SER A 48 14.73 9.14 -1.50
CA SER A 48 14.59 10.59 -1.72
C SER A 48 15.49 11.12 -2.83
N GLN A 49 16.51 10.35 -3.28
CA GLN A 49 17.30 10.74 -4.45
C GLN A 49 16.50 10.63 -5.75
N ASP A 50 15.58 9.67 -5.82
CA ASP A 50 14.73 9.45 -6.99
C ASP A 50 13.41 10.24 -6.89
N SER A 51 12.80 10.24 -5.71
CA SER A 51 11.53 10.93 -5.44
C SER A 51 11.53 11.52 -4.03
N PRO A 52 11.87 12.81 -3.88
CA PRO A 52 11.80 13.51 -2.60
C PRO A 52 10.35 13.53 -2.07
N PRO A 53 10.09 13.10 -0.81
CA PRO A 53 8.74 13.09 -0.26
C PRO A 53 8.22 14.51 0.01
N ALA A 54 6.95 14.75 -0.32
CA ALA A 54 6.21 15.95 0.09
C ALA A 54 5.74 15.84 1.56
N ASP A 55 5.15 16.92 2.07
CA ASP A 55 4.55 16.93 3.41
C ASP A 55 3.43 15.89 3.51
N GLY A 56 3.58 14.97 4.47
CA GLY A 56 2.63 13.86 4.67
C GLY A 56 2.96 12.59 3.88
N GLU A 57 3.97 12.61 3.00
CA GLU A 57 4.45 11.42 2.30
C GLU A 57 5.52 10.67 3.10
N GLY A 58 5.62 9.36 2.88
CA GLY A 58 6.59 8.55 3.57
C GLY A 58 6.88 7.22 2.88
N VAL A 59 8.09 6.73 3.09
CA VAL A 59 8.50 5.41 2.59
C VAL A 59 8.17 4.36 3.63
N ILE A 60 7.33 3.38 3.25
CA ILE A 60 7.01 2.22 4.07
C ILE A 60 7.70 0.96 3.51
N ARG A 61 8.06 0.04 4.39
CA ARG A 61 8.56 -1.29 4.03
C ARG A 61 7.42 -2.29 4.14
N ILE A 62 7.22 -3.03 3.06
CA ILE A 62 6.25 -4.11 2.97
C ILE A 62 7.00 -5.42 2.72
N SER A 63 6.63 -6.47 3.45
CA SER A 63 7.21 -7.80 3.31
C SER A 63 6.88 -8.39 1.94
N VAL A 64 7.83 -9.09 1.31
CA VAL A 64 7.60 -9.81 0.04
C VAL A 64 6.44 -10.79 0.10
N ARG A 65 6.05 -11.24 1.30
CA ARG A 65 4.90 -12.12 1.51
C ARG A 65 3.55 -11.47 1.22
N MET A 66 3.49 -10.14 1.14
CA MET A 66 2.29 -9.38 0.78
C MET A 66 2.06 -9.27 -0.72
N VAL A 67 3.00 -9.74 -1.56
CA VAL A 67 2.95 -9.52 -3.01
C VAL A 67 1.67 -10.10 -3.63
N ASP A 68 1.19 -11.25 -3.16
CA ASP A 68 -0.05 -11.85 -3.66
C ASP A 68 -1.29 -11.01 -3.32
N GLN A 69 -1.38 -10.52 -2.08
CA GLN A 69 -2.46 -9.65 -1.62
C GLN A 69 -2.44 -8.30 -2.36
N ILE A 70 -1.26 -7.72 -2.58
CA ILE A 70 -1.10 -6.46 -3.31
C ILE A 70 -1.51 -6.63 -4.77
N ARG A 71 -1.12 -7.72 -5.44
CA ARG A 71 -1.54 -7.98 -6.83
C ARG A 71 -3.05 -8.01 -6.97
N LYS A 72 -3.73 -8.73 -6.07
CA LYS A 72 -5.21 -8.78 -6.06
C LYS A 72 -5.83 -7.41 -5.81
N ALA A 73 -5.20 -6.59 -4.95
CA ALA A 73 -5.64 -5.22 -4.72
C ALA A 73 -5.45 -4.35 -5.97
N CYS A 74 -4.33 -4.50 -6.69
CA CYS A 74 -4.11 -3.84 -7.99
C CYS A 74 -5.19 -4.23 -9.00
N ASP A 75 -5.44 -5.53 -9.18
CA ASP A 75 -6.47 -6.02 -10.12
C ASP A 75 -7.84 -5.42 -9.82
N ALA A 76 -8.19 -5.28 -8.53
CA ALA A 76 -9.45 -4.67 -8.11
C ALA A 76 -9.48 -3.14 -8.31
N ALA A 77 -8.38 -2.44 -8.03
CA ALA A 77 -8.27 -1.00 -8.27
C ALA A 77 -8.39 -0.67 -9.76
N GLU A 78 -7.73 -1.46 -10.62
CA GLU A 78 -7.81 -1.34 -12.08
C GLU A 78 -9.22 -1.62 -12.61
N ALA A 79 -9.87 -2.67 -12.09
CA ALA A 79 -11.25 -2.99 -12.46
C ALA A 79 -12.22 -1.86 -12.06
N ALA A 80 -12.03 -1.26 -10.88
CA ALA A 80 -12.83 -0.11 -10.44
C ALA A 80 -12.52 1.15 -11.26
N GLY A 81 -11.26 1.37 -11.67
CA GLY A 81 -10.84 2.54 -12.44
C GLY A 81 -11.28 2.49 -13.91
N THR A 82 -11.47 1.30 -14.47
CA THR A 82 -12.05 1.11 -15.81
C THR A 82 -13.55 1.48 -15.85
N GLN A 83 -14.19 1.70 -14.70
CA GLN A 83 -15.58 2.16 -14.59
C GLN A 83 -15.72 3.69 -14.46
N LEU A 84 -14.62 4.45 -14.45
CA LEU A 84 -14.60 5.93 -14.48
C LEU A 84 -14.57 6.47 -15.91
#